data_AF-A0A944F6C5-F1
#
_entry.id   AF-A0A944F6C5-F1
#
_cell.length_a   1.000
_cell.length_b   1.000
_cell.length_c   1.000
_cell.angle_alpha   90.00
_cell.angle_beta   90.00
_cell.angle_gamma   90.00
#
_symmetry.space_group_name_H-M   'P 1'
#
loop_
_entity.id
_entity.type
_entity.pdbx_description
1 polymer ?
#
loop_
_entity_poly.entity_id
_entity_poly.type
_entity_poly.pdbx_seq_one_letter_code
_entity_poly.pdbx_strand_id
1 'polypeptide(L)'
;MAKTRISISLGQEQAERIREHAERAGMDVSAYLVHAATRQMAETDAIEDQFAGVDAMIAAAEAEAAGLSPEPDVAPGELTEQERLEVEEALGLVHGADRSGARPGRVA
;
A
#
# COMPACT_ATOMS: atom_id res chain seq x y z
N MET A 1 31.15 24.89 -0.19
CA MET A 1 31.15 23.55 -0.84
C MET A 1 31.17 23.74 -2.35
N ALA A 2 31.95 22.95 -3.09
CA ALA A 2 31.96 23.02 -4.56
C ALA A 2 30.65 22.47 -5.13
N LYS A 3 30.14 23.08 -6.21
CA LYS A 3 28.95 22.58 -6.91
C LYS A 3 29.36 21.39 -7.79
N THR A 4 28.71 20.24 -7.62
CA THR A 4 28.90 19.07 -8.49
C THR A 4 27.97 19.18 -9.69
N ARG A 5 28.52 19.03 -10.91
CA ARG A 5 27.74 19.05 -12.15
C ARG A 5 27.35 17.63 -12.54
N ILE A 6 26.08 17.46 -12.89
CA ILE A 6 25.52 16.21 -13.42
C ILE A 6 25.00 16.51 -14.83
N SER A 7 25.23 15.61 -15.78
CA SER A 7 24.70 15.68 -17.14
C SER A 7 23.61 14.63 -17.29
N ILE A 8 22.45 15.04 -17.81
CA ILE A 8 21.28 14.18 -17.97
C ILE A 8 20.79 14.32 -19.41
N SER A 9 20.57 13.19 -20.08
CA SER A 9 19.97 13.16 -21.41
C SER A 9 18.46 13.09 -21.27
N LEU A 10 17.74 13.93 -22.02
CA LEU A 10 16.28 13.99 -22.01
C LEU A 10 15.76 13.79 -23.43
N GLY A 11 14.58 13.19 -23.54
CA GLY A 11 13.81 13.22 -24.79
C GLY A 11 13.46 14.66 -25.16
N GLN A 12 13.39 14.97 -26.46
CA GLN A 12 13.14 16.33 -26.93
C GLN A 12 11.83 16.92 -26.37
N GLU A 13 10.74 16.16 -26.39
CA GLU A 13 9.45 16.58 -25.84
C GLU A 13 9.54 16.90 -24.34
N GLN A 14 10.24 16.03 -23.59
CA GLN A 14 10.41 16.22 -22.16
C GLN A 14 11.24 17.47 -21.85
N ALA A 15 12.31 17.72 -22.62
CA ALA A 15 13.13 18.91 -22.49
C ALA A 15 12.32 20.19 -22.75
N GLU A 16 11.44 20.18 -23.74
CA GLU A 16 10.57 21.33 -24.04
C GLU A 16 9.57 21.60 -22.92
N ARG A 17 8.88 20.55 -22.46
CA ARG A 17 7.95 20.68 -21.34
C ARG A 17 8.64 21.23 -20.10
N ILE A 18 9.84 20.73 -19.76
CA ILE A 18 10.60 21.25 -18.61
C ILE A 18 10.95 22.72 -18.80
N ARG A 19 11.36 23.14 -20.01
CA ARG A 19 11.64 24.55 -20.32
C ARG A 19 10.43 25.45 -20.09
N GLU A 20 9.27 25.09 -20.65
CA GLU A 20 8.03 25.84 -20.48
C GLU A 20 7.61 25.96 -19.00
N HIS A 21 7.78 24.87 -18.23
CA HIS A 21 7.48 24.88 -16.81
C HIS A 21 8.45 25.73 -15.99
N ALA A 22 9.75 25.66 -16.28
CA ALA A 22 10.75 26.50 -15.64
C ALA A 22 10.49 27.99 -15.93
N GLU A 23 10.20 28.33 -17.19
CA GLU A 23 9.88 29.69 -17.62
C GLU A 23 8.63 30.23 -16.92
N ARG A 24 7.56 29.44 -16.86
CA ARG A 24 6.32 29.81 -16.15
C ARG A 24 6.54 30.03 -14.65
N ALA A 25 7.49 29.32 -14.06
CA ALA A 25 7.90 29.49 -12.67
C ALA A 25 8.90 30.66 -12.47
N GLY A 26 9.36 31.31 -13.55
CA GLY A 26 10.39 32.35 -13.49
C GLY A 26 11.76 31.82 -13.09
N MET A 27 12.04 30.53 -13.35
CA MET A 27 13.26 29.83 -12.95
C MET A 27 14.07 29.41 -14.16
N ASP A 28 15.40 29.33 -13.99
CA ASP A 28 16.22 28.62 -14.97
C ASP A 28 15.97 27.11 -14.89
N VAL A 29 16.18 26.40 -16.00
CA VAL A 29 15.92 24.95 -16.09
C VAL A 29 16.68 24.16 -15.03
N SER A 30 17.93 24.55 -14.73
CA SER A 30 18.74 23.82 -13.75
C SER A 30 18.23 24.01 -12.33
N ALA A 31 17.83 25.23 -11.95
CA ALA A 31 17.21 25.52 -10.67
C ALA A 31 15.83 24.87 -10.54
N TYR A 32 15.04 24.88 -11.61
CA TYR A 32 13.75 24.22 -11.64
C TYR A 32 13.88 22.71 -11.40
N LEU A 33 14.82 22.05 -12.10
CA LEU A 33 15.09 20.62 -11.91
C LEU A 33 15.60 20.30 -10.51
N VAL A 34 16.52 21.10 -9.97
CA VAL A 34 17.03 20.91 -8.62
C VAL A 34 15.90 21.07 -7.61
N HIS A 35 15.07 22.11 -7.73
CA HIS A 35 13.95 22.34 -6.83
C HIS A 35 12.92 21.20 -6.87
N ALA A 36 12.55 20.75 -8.09
CA ALA A 36 11.63 19.64 -8.26
C ALA A 36 12.18 18.33 -7.67
N ALA A 37 13.47 18.04 -7.89
CA ALA A 37 14.13 16.87 -7.32
C ALA A 37 14.18 16.93 -5.80
N THR A 38 14.54 18.06 -5.20
CA THR A 38 14.57 18.23 -3.74
C THR A 38 13.17 18.07 -3.13
N ARG A 39 12.13 18.61 -3.76
CA ARG A 39 10.75 18.41 -3.31
C ARG A 39 10.35 16.94 -3.37
N GLN A 40 10.68 16.26 -4.46
CA GLN A 40 10.39 14.83 -4.62
C GLN A 40 11.10 13.99 -3.55
N MET A 41 12.37 14.27 -3.26
CA MET A 41 13.12 13.60 -2.21
C MET A 41 12.45 13.80 -0.85
N ALA A 42 12.12 15.05 -0.49
CA ALA A 42 11.46 15.33 0.78
C ALA A 42 10.09 14.65 0.91
N GLU A 43 9.32 14.57 -0.18
CA GLU A 43 8.04 13.84 -0.19
C GLU A 43 8.23 12.34 -0.01
N THR A 44 9.23 11.75 -0.67
CA THR A 44 9.57 10.33 -0.51
C THR A 44 10.08 10.04 0.91
N ASP A 45 11.03 10.82 1.42
CA ASP A 45 11.57 10.66 2.77
C ASP A 45 10.45 10.75 3.82
N ALA A 46 9.53 11.71 3.68
CA ALA A 46 8.40 11.86 4.58
C ALA A 46 7.42 10.65 4.53
N ILE A 47 7.29 9.99 3.38
CA ILE A 47 6.49 8.77 3.26
C ILE A 47 7.22 7.63 3.96
N GLU A 48 8.51 7.44 3.69
CA GLU A 48 9.32 6.38 4.30
C GLU A 48 9.35 6.51 5.83
N ASP A 49 9.53 7.72 6.34
CA ASP A 49 9.50 8.01 7.79
C ASP A 49 8.16 7.65 8.45
N GLN A 50 7.03 7.83 7.73
CA GLN A 50 5.71 7.45 8.25
C GLN A 50 5.56 5.94 8.42
N PHE A 51 6.19 5.14 7.55
CA PHE A 51 6.10 3.67 7.59
C PHE A 51 7.21 3.02 8.41
N ALA A 52 8.32 3.71 8.68
CA ALA A 52 9.46 3.18 9.42
C ALA A 52 9.10 2.57 10.79
N GLY A 53 8.13 3.15 11.50
CA GLY A 53 7.65 2.61 12.77
C GLY A 53 6.89 1.28 12.62
N VAL A 54 6.09 1.15 11.56
CA VAL A 54 5.36 -0.09 11.24
C VAL A 54 6.33 -1.17 10.81
N ASP A 55 7.29 -0.84 9.95
CA ASP A 55 8.32 -1.78 9.50
C ASP A 55 9.17 -2.29 10.68
N ALA A 56 9.48 -1.41 11.65
CA ALA A 56 10.19 -1.82 12.87
C ALA A 56 9.35 -2.77 13.74
N MET A 57 8.04 -2.55 13.85
CA MET A 57 7.14 -3.47 14.58
C MET A 57 7.02 -4.82 13.87
N ILE A 58 6.92 -4.83 12.54
CA ILE A 58 6.89 -6.05 11.74
C ILE A 58 8.21 -6.81 11.92
N ALA A 59 9.35 -6.15 11.76
CA ALA A 59 10.66 -6.77 11.92
C ALA A 59 10.87 -7.35 13.34
N ALA A 60 10.38 -6.67 14.37
CA ALA A 60 10.39 -7.19 15.74
C ALA A 60 9.53 -8.45 15.87
N ALA A 61 8.29 -8.43 15.36
CA ALA A 61 7.39 -9.58 15.39
C ALA A 61 7.93 -10.77 14.59
N GLU A 62 8.53 -10.53 13.42
CA GLU A 62 9.17 -11.56 12.61
C GLU A 62 10.39 -12.17 13.32
N ALA A 63 11.19 -11.35 14.00
CA ALA A 63 12.32 -11.83 14.79
C ALA A 63 11.87 -12.69 15.98
N GLU A 64 10.80 -12.30 16.67
CA GLU A 64 10.18 -13.11 17.72
C GLU A 64 9.65 -14.44 17.17
N ALA A 65 8.93 -14.40 16.05
CA ALA A 65 8.37 -15.58 15.40
C ALA A 65 9.46 -16.55 14.90
N ALA A 66 10.58 -16.04 14.38
CA ALA A 66 11.72 -16.86 13.97
C ALA A 66 12.35 -17.66 15.13
N GLY A 67 12.16 -17.21 16.38
CA GLY A 67 12.59 -17.92 17.58
C GLY A 67 11.60 -18.96 18.09
N LEU A 68 10.37 -18.96 17.59
CA LEU A 68 9.37 -19.97 17.93
C LEU A 68 9.64 -21.25 17.14
N SER A 69 9.38 -22.40 17.76
CA SER A 69 9.26 -23.63 16.98
C SER A 69 8.06 -23.47 16.05
N PRO A 70 8.14 -23.89 14.78
CA PRO A 70 6.97 -23.87 13.92
C PRO A 70 5.85 -24.59 14.67
N GLU A 71 4.66 -23.97 14.72
CA GLU A 71 3.51 -24.69 15.24
C GLU A 71 3.44 -26.03 14.51
N PRO A 72 3.13 -27.13 15.23
CA PRO A 72 2.91 -28.39 14.55
C PRO A 72 1.96 -28.12 13.40
N ASP A 73 2.28 -28.63 12.21
CA ASP A 73 1.37 -28.57 11.07
C ASP A 73 0.12 -29.31 11.50
N VAL A 74 -0.83 -28.56 12.08
CA VAL A 74 -2.15 -29.05 12.39
C VAL A 74 -2.77 -29.13 11.02
N ALA A 75 -2.54 -30.27 10.35
CA ALA A 75 -3.31 -30.68 9.20
C ALA A 75 -4.75 -30.31 9.55
N PRO A 76 -5.43 -29.46 8.76
CA PRO A 76 -6.68 -28.84 9.16
C PRO A 76 -7.54 -29.94 9.73
N GLY A 77 -7.69 -29.92 11.06
CA GLY A 77 -8.43 -30.97 11.73
C GLY A 77 -9.80 -30.93 11.09
N GLU A 78 -10.28 -32.07 10.60
CA GLU A 78 -11.68 -32.14 10.21
C GLU A 78 -12.47 -31.64 11.42
N LEU A 79 -13.09 -30.47 11.26
CA LEU A 79 -13.90 -29.88 12.32
C LEU A 79 -14.87 -30.98 12.75
N THR A 80 -14.94 -31.22 14.05
CA THR A 80 -15.97 -32.10 14.58
C THR A 80 -17.33 -31.56 14.15
N GLU A 81 -18.33 -32.44 14.03
CA GLU A 81 -19.66 -32.01 13.59
C GLU A 81 -20.23 -30.89 14.47
N GLN A 82 -19.86 -30.89 15.75
CA GLN A 82 -20.22 -29.86 16.70
C GLN A 82 -19.56 -28.51 16.36
N GLU A 83 -18.25 -28.49 16.08
CA GLU A 83 -17.54 -27.26 15.68
C GLU A 83 -18.03 -26.74 14.33
N ARG A 84 -18.43 -27.62 13.41
CA ARG A 84 -19.04 -27.22 12.12
C ARG A 84 -20.37 -26.51 12.32
N LEU A 85 -21.22 -27.04 13.20
CA LEU A 85 -22.51 -26.43 13.55
C LEU A 85 -22.32 -25.07 14.22
N GLU A 86 -21.35 -24.94 15.11
CA GLU A 86 -21.03 -23.67 15.79
C GLU A 86 -20.52 -22.60 14.80
N VAL A 87 -19.69 -22.99 13.84
CA VAL A 87 -19.23 -22.09 12.77
C VAL A 87 -20.39 -21.70 11.86
N GLU A 88 -21.27 -22.64 11.49
CA GLU A 88 -22.43 -22.37 10.64
C GLU A 88 -23.44 -21.43 11.33
N GLU A 89 -23.68 -21.61 12.63
CA GLU A 89 -24.50 -20.70 13.44
C GLU A 89 -23.91 -19.28 13.48
N ALA A 90 -22.59 -19.17 13.74
CA ALA A 90 -21.90 -17.89 13.76
C ALA A 90 -21.94 -17.18 12.39
N LEU A 91 -21.75 -17.92 11.30
CA LEU A 91 -21.87 -17.39 9.94
C LEU A 91 -23.31 -16.97 9.62
N GLY A 92 -24.31 -17.70 10.10
CA GLY A 92 -25.73 -17.33 9.97
C GLY A 92 -26.07 -16.00 10.65
N LEU A 93 -25.44 -15.70 11.78
CA LEU A 93 -25.58 -14.42 12.47
C LEU A 93 -24.97 -13.25 11.67
N VAL A 94 -23.81 -13.46 11.04
CA VAL A 94 -23.11 -12.43 10.24
C VAL A 94 -23.79 -12.20 8.89
N HIS A 95 -24.25 -13.27 8.24
CA HIS A 95 -24.89 -13.18 6.92
C HIS A 95 -26.38 -12.83 6.97
N GLY A 96 -26.97 -12.78 8.16
CA GLY A 96 -28.38 -12.52 8.40
C GLY A 96 -29.22 -13.75 8.08
N ALA A 97 -29.87 -14.31 9.11
CA ALA A 97 -30.82 -15.40 8.97
C ALA A 97 -32.15 -14.91 8.35
N ASP A 98 -32.13 -14.39 7.13
CA ASP A 98 -33.31 -14.32 6.27
C ASP A 98 -32.98 -13.89 4.83
N ARG A 99 -32.92 -14.87 3.93
CA ARG A 99 -33.40 -14.72 2.54
C ARG A 99 -34.39 -15.83 2.21
N SER A 100 -35.36 -16.04 3.09
CA SER A 100 -36.63 -16.69 2.75
C SER A 100 -37.77 -15.68 2.85
N GLY A 101 -37.88 -14.78 1.89
CA GLY A 101 -39.09 -13.95 1.77
C GLY A 101 -38.99 -12.79 0.79
N ALA A 102 -39.91 -12.78 -0.17
CA ALA A 102 -40.30 -11.67 -1.06
C ALA A 102 -39.42 -11.37 -2.30
N ARG A 103 -39.69 -12.09 -3.40
CA ARG A 103 -39.76 -11.47 -4.73
C ARG A 103 -41.14 -10.84 -4.91
N PRO A 104 -41.28 -9.51 -5.02
CA PRO A 104 -42.54 -8.90 -5.41
C PRO A 104 -42.73 -9.01 -6.93
N GLY A 105 -43.84 -9.65 -7.33
CA GLY A 105 -44.63 -9.34 -8.52
C GLY A 105 -43.97 -9.40 -9.91
N ARG A 106 -44.22 -10.49 -10.63
CA ARG A 106 -44.45 -10.41 -12.08
C ARG A 106 -45.46 -11.47 -12.51
N VAL A 107 -46.70 -11.04 -12.70
CA VAL A 107 -47.72 -11.79 -13.45
C VAL A 107 -48.24 -10.83 -14.52
N ALA A 108 -48.50 -11.42 -15.69
CA ALA A 108 -48.62 -10.81 -17.02
C ALA A 108 -49.73 -9.77 -17.18
#